data_AF-A0A226QT40-F1
#
_entry.id   AF-A0A226QT40-F1
#
_cell.length_a   1.000
_cell.length_b   1.000
_cell.length_c   1.000
_cell.angle_alpha   90.00
_cell.angle_beta   90.00
_cell.angle_gamma   90.00
#
_symmetry.space_group_name_H-M   'P 1'
#
loop_
_entity.id
_entity.type
_entity.pdbx_description
1 polymer ?
#
loop_
_entity_poly.entity_id
_entity_poly.type
_entity_poly.pdbx_seq_one_letter_code
_entity_poly.pdbx_strand_id
1 'polypeptide(L)'
;MKRLLWELNKGNSALLIDPKDVHEEVYTEGLLVVEGINDDQWPQILEVLSAKEEQDEDFTIRFMDTDDFEIFLEEELGIEASIQDADEWMEPDETTLFDKENVQVWKANELEKTKVYEWWDGSNWRKVILESYMTETVIEITEKSVCLDEWDGRNWQTGGTGLHQYVHKVIMIDGKKTEDMFLLVHSSQWQGSHDTGELMTVDELRYHLHHLKRDVEKYLYEIGTLSGE
;
A
#
# COMPACT_ATOMS: atom_id res chain seq x y z
N MET A 1 -4.46 -20.51 -0.30
CA MET A 1 -4.78 -19.07 -0.52
C MET A 1 -3.54 -18.22 -0.26
N LYS A 2 -3.22 -17.27 -1.14
CA LYS A 2 -2.04 -16.39 -1.01
C LYS A 2 -2.34 -15.17 -0.13
N ARG A 3 -1.40 -14.79 0.73
CA ARG A 3 -1.46 -13.60 1.60
C ARG A 3 -0.10 -12.91 1.65
N LEU A 4 -0.13 -11.63 1.98
CA LEU A 4 1.05 -10.79 2.21
C LEU A 4 1.05 -10.42 3.69
N LEU A 5 2.18 -10.66 4.36
CA LEU A 5 2.46 -10.09 5.67
C LEU A 5 3.39 -8.90 5.49
N TRP A 6 2.92 -7.74 5.92
CA TRP A 6 3.68 -6.49 5.84
C TRP A 6 4.01 -5.95 7.24
N GLU A 7 5.28 -6.01 7.64
CA GLU A 7 5.73 -5.62 8.97
C GLU A 7 5.93 -4.09 9.08
N LEU A 8 4.96 -3.41 9.68
CA LEU A 8 5.04 -1.99 10.00
C LEU A 8 5.93 -1.77 11.24
N ASN A 9 7.25 -1.83 11.08
CA ASN A 9 8.25 -1.71 12.16
C ASN A 9 8.17 -2.83 13.22
N LYS A 10 9.16 -2.87 14.13
CA LYS A 10 9.47 -3.93 15.14
C LYS A 10 8.36 -4.25 16.18
N GLY A 11 7.11 -4.41 15.76
CA GLY A 11 6.03 -5.01 16.54
C GLY A 11 5.88 -6.50 16.21
N ASN A 12 5.10 -7.22 17.04
CA ASN A 12 4.87 -8.66 16.88
C ASN A 12 3.77 -9.01 15.86
N SER A 13 3.18 -8.03 15.15
CA SER A 13 2.07 -8.27 14.22
C SER A 13 2.22 -7.48 12.93
N ALA A 14 2.09 -8.15 11.80
CA ALA A 14 2.14 -7.59 10.46
C ALA A 14 0.72 -7.29 9.94
N LEU A 15 0.57 -6.33 9.02
CA LEU A 15 -0.67 -6.21 8.25
C LEU A 15 -0.87 -7.48 7.42
N LEU A 16 -2.08 -8.04 7.45
CA LEU A 16 -2.44 -9.21 6.65
C LEU A 16 -3.21 -8.75 5.40
N ILE A 17 -2.55 -8.72 4.26
CA ILE A 17 -3.08 -8.12 3.02
C ILE A 17 -3.38 -9.22 1.99
N ASP A 18 -4.46 -9.08 1.22
CA ASP A 18 -4.62 -9.88 0.00
C ASP A 18 -3.75 -9.25 -1.10
N PRO A 19 -2.81 -9.99 -1.72
CA PRO A 19 -1.93 -9.41 -2.73
C PRO A 19 -2.65 -8.77 -3.93
N LYS A 20 -3.93 -9.08 -4.14
CA LYS A 20 -4.74 -8.46 -5.21
C LYS A 20 -5.17 -7.03 -4.90
N ASP A 21 -5.18 -6.66 -3.62
CA ASP A 21 -5.58 -5.33 -3.16
C ASP A 21 -4.36 -4.38 -3.06
N VAL A 22 -3.18 -4.85 -3.45
CA VAL A 22 -1.97 -4.03 -3.56
C VAL A 22 -1.84 -3.55 -5.00
N HIS A 23 -1.69 -2.24 -5.16
CA HIS A 23 -1.41 -1.60 -6.45
C HIS A 23 -0.14 -0.76 -6.37
N GLU A 24 0.28 -0.19 -7.50
CA GLU A 24 1.43 0.69 -7.60
C GLU A 24 0.97 2.11 -7.84
N GLU A 25 1.64 3.06 -7.21
CA GLU A 25 1.47 4.50 -7.40
C GLU A 25 2.83 5.18 -7.51
N VAL A 26 2.83 6.42 -8.00
CA VAL A 26 4.02 7.28 -8.05
C VAL A 26 3.80 8.51 -7.19
N TYR A 27 4.87 8.94 -6.52
CA TYR A 27 4.85 10.14 -5.68
C TYR A 27 5.14 11.36 -6.54
N THR A 28 4.22 12.32 -6.54
CA THR A 28 4.19 13.44 -7.50
C THR A 28 4.03 14.80 -6.82
N GLU A 29 4.18 14.88 -5.50
CA GLU A 29 4.10 16.14 -4.76
C GLU A 29 5.07 17.20 -5.33
N GLY A 30 4.54 18.38 -5.65
CA GLY A 30 5.30 19.49 -6.21
C GLY A 30 5.48 19.46 -7.73
N LEU A 31 4.95 18.43 -8.42
CA LEU A 31 4.87 18.38 -9.88
C LEU A 31 3.55 18.96 -10.38
N LEU A 32 3.52 19.36 -11.65
CA LEU A 32 2.31 19.80 -12.34
C LEU A 32 1.85 18.74 -13.33
N VAL A 33 0.56 18.46 -13.37
CA VAL A 33 -0.06 17.69 -14.47
C VAL A 33 -0.29 18.63 -15.65
N VAL A 34 0.10 18.17 -16.84
CA VAL A 34 0.03 18.96 -18.07
C VAL A 34 -0.76 18.21 -19.15
N GLU A 35 -1.85 18.82 -19.59
CA GLU A 35 -2.69 18.33 -20.69
C GLU A 35 -2.66 19.29 -21.89
N GLY A 36 -2.89 18.78 -23.11
CA GLY A 36 -2.94 19.59 -24.32
C GLY A 36 -1.61 19.82 -25.04
N ILE A 37 -0.50 19.33 -24.48
CA ILE A 37 0.85 19.45 -25.07
C ILE A 37 1.29 18.09 -25.65
N ASN A 38 1.69 18.07 -26.92
CA ASN A 38 2.28 16.89 -27.56
C ASN A 38 3.78 16.76 -27.23
N ASP A 39 4.28 15.52 -27.21
CA ASP A 39 5.65 15.22 -26.82
C ASP A 39 6.72 15.95 -27.66
N ASP A 40 6.42 16.24 -28.93
CA ASP A 40 7.32 16.95 -29.85
C ASP A 40 7.39 18.47 -29.61
N GLN A 41 6.48 19.03 -28.82
CA GLN A 41 6.43 20.46 -28.48
C GLN A 41 7.34 20.80 -27.29
N TRP A 42 7.62 19.85 -26.40
CA TRP A 42 8.42 20.08 -25.19
C TRP A 42 9.81 20.66 -25.42
N PRO A 43 10.60 20.22 -26.41
CA PRO A 43 11.91 20.82 -26.66
C PRO A 43 11.85 22.33 -26.92
N GLN A 44 10.83 22.79 -27.66
CA GLN A 44 10.63 24.22 -27.93
C GLN A 44 10.15 24.95 -26.68
N ILE A 45 9.22 24.37 -25.91
CA ILE A 45 8.71 24.96 -24.66
C ILE A 45 9.87 25.19 -23.69
N LEU A 46 10.71 24.16 -23.47
CA LEU A 46 11.84 24.23 -22.55
C LEU A 46 12.88 25.27 -23.01
N GLU A 47 13.13 25.38 -24.32
CA GLU A 47 14.03 26.40 -24.88
C GLU A 47 13.52 27.83 -24.60
N VAL A 48 12.23 28.09 -24.83
CA VAL A 48 11.64 29.42 -24.61
C VAL A 48 11.56 29.76 -23.12
N LEU A 49 11.22 28.79 -22.27
CA LEU A 49 11.23 28.94 -20.82
C LEU A 49 12.62 29.35 -20.31
N SER A 50 13.67 28.60 -20.68
CA SER A 50 15.05 28.93 -20.28
C SER A 50 15.50 30.29 -20.82
N ALA A 51 15.19 30.62 -22.08
CA ALA A 51 15.57 31.89 -22.67
C ALA A 51 14.89 33.10 -21.99
N LYS A 52 13.64 32.93 -21.54
CA LYS A 52 12.88 33.98 -20.83
C LYS A 52 13.46 34.22 -19.43
N GLU A 53 13.79 33.16 -18.71
CA GLU A 53 14.41 33.22 -17.38
C GLU A 53 15.82 33.84 -17.41
N GLU A 54 16.55 33.71 -18.51
CA GLU A 54 17.84 34.41 -18.71
C GLU A 54 17.68 35.90 -19.04
N GLN A 55 16.56 36.31 -19.65
CA GLN A 55 16.36 37.66 -20.19
C GLN A 55 15.60 38.59 -19.22
N ASP A 56 14.77 38.03 -18.37
CA ASP A 56 13.90 38.76 -17.46
C ASP A 56 14.19 38.34 -16.02
N GLU A 57 14.84 39.22 -15.25
CA GLU A 57 15.19 38.97 -13.85
C GLU A 57 13.96 38.81 -12.94
N ASP A 58 12.79 39.27 -13.38
CA ASP A 58 11.53 39.13 -12.66
C ASP A 58 10.75 37.85 -13.08
N PHE A 59 11.19 37.16 -14.14
CA PHE A 59 10.62 35.89 -14.57
C PHE A 59 11.28 34.72 -13.85
N THR A 60 10.49 33.89 -13.18
CA THR A 60 11.01 32.67 -12.54
C THR A 60 9.96 31.57 -12.60
N ILE A 61 10.26 30.50 -13.35
CA ILE A 61 9.33 29.39 -13.62
C ILE A 61 8.91 28.73 -12.30
N ARG A 62 9.85 28.61 -11.38
CA ARG A 62 9.65 28.05 -10.05
C ARG A 62 8.51 28.71 -9.26
N PHE A 63 8.31 30.02 -9.44
CA PHE A 63 7.31 30.80 -8.70
C PHE A 63 6.05 31.08 -9.50
N MET A 64 5.99 30.62 -10.74
CA MET A 64 4.81 30.72 -11.60
C MET A 64 3.70 29.84 -11.04
N ASP A 65 2.50 30.41 -10.92
CA ASP A 65 1.30 29.63 -10.64
C ASP A 65 0.80 28.95 -11.92
N THR A 66 -0.23 28.11 -11.79
CA THR A 66 -0.73 27.31 -12.90
C THR A 66 -1.35 28.17 -14.01
N ASP A 67 -2.07 29.23 -13.62
CA ASP A 67 -2.77 30.12 -14.55
C ASP A 67 -1.76 30.95 -15.36
N ASP A 68 -0.73 31.49 -14.71
CA ASP A 68 0.35 32.21 -15.39
C ASP A 68 1.11 31.30 -16.36
N PHE A 69 1.24 30.00 -16.04
CA PHE A 69 1.89 29.05 -16.93
C PHE A 69 1.04 28.72 -18.16
N GLU A 70 -0.27 28.55 -17.99
CA GLU A 70 -1.22 28.42 -19.11
C GLU A 70 -1.17 29.66 -20.03
N ILE A 71 -1.21 30.86 -19.45
CA ILE A 71 -1.13 32.13 -20.20
C ILE A 71 0.19 32.22 -20.97
N PHE A 72 1.31 31.85 -20.34
CA PHE A 72 2.61 31.83 -21.00
C PHE A 72 2.61 30.91 -22.24
N LEU A 73 2.08 29.69 -22.10
CA LEU A 73 2.01 28.73 -23.20
C LEU A 73 1.12 29.25 -24.35
N GLU A 74 0.01 29.90 -24.04
CA GLU A 74 -0.88 30.47 -25.05
C GLU A 74 -0.26 31.70 -25.73
N GLU A 75 0.23 32.68 -24.97
CA GLU A 75 0.68 33.97 -25.50
C GLU A 75 2.04 33.88 -26.22
N GLU A 76 2.98 33.07 -25.70
CA GLU A 76 4.35 33.00 -26.26
C GLU A 76 4.50 31.92 -27.33
N LEU A 77 3.71 30.83 -27.22
CA LEU A 77 3.86 29.65 -28.07
C LEU A 77 2.60 29.32 -28.88
N GLY A 78 1.45 29.93 -28.58
CA GLY A 78 0.18 29.61 -29.23
C GLY A 78 -0.32 28.21 -28.89
N ILE A 79 0.03 27.69 -27.71
CA ILE A 79 -0.32 26.34 -27.24
C ILE A 79 -1.43 26.47 -26.20
N GLU A 80 -2.59 25.88 -26.49
CA GLU A 80 -3.67 25.72 -25.52
C GLU A 80 -3.38 24.47 -24.67
N ALA A 81 -3.14 24.67 -23.37
CA ALA A 81 -2.83 23.62 -22.41
C ALA A 81 -3.64 23.81 -21.14
N SER A 82 -3.80 22.73 -20.37
CA SER A 82 -4.33 22.79 -19.00
C SER A 82 -3.28 22.32 -18.02
N ILE A 83 -3.08 23.11 -16.96
CA ILE A 83 -2.06 22.91 -15.94
C ILE A 83 -2.75 22.87 -14.57
N GLN A 84 -2.44 21.84 -13.79
CA GLN A 84 -2.91 21.72 -12.42
C GLN A 84 -1.80 21.13 -11.53
N ASP A 85 -1.87 21.39 -10.23
CA ASP A 85 -1.02 20.68 -9.27
C ASP A 85 -1.33 19.18 -9.34
N ALA A 86 -0.29 18.34 -9.37
CA ALA A 86 -0.45 16.91 -9.28
C ALA A 86 -0.96 16.51 -7.89
N ASP A 87 -1.79 15.47 -7.84
CA ASP A 87 -2.08 14.81 -6.56
C ASP A 87 -0.76 14.30 -5.93
N GLU A 88 -0.71 14.18 -4.61
CA GLU A 88 0.50 13.69 -3.91
C GLU A 88 0.94 12.31 -4.42
N TRP A 89 -0.06 11.47 -4.74
CA TRP A 89 0.12 10.12 -5.24
C TRP A 89 -0.81 9.88 -6.42
N MET A 90 -0.28 9.32 -7.50
CA MET A 90 -1.01 9.09 -8.75
C MET A 90 -0.77 7.69 -9.30
N GLU A 91 -1.67 7.24 -10.17
CA GLU A 91 -1.46 6.01 -10.93
C GLU A 91 -0.25 6.16 -11.89
N PRO A 92 0.57 5.11 -12.08
CA PRO A 92 1.70 5.14 -12.99
C PRO A 92 1.24 4.95 -14.44
N ASP A 93 0.71 6.01 -15.05
CA ASP A 93 0.19 6.01 -16.43
C ASP A 93 0.97 6.97 -17.36
N GLU A 94 0.40 7.27 -18.53
CA GLU A 94 1.03 8.14 -19.55
C GLU A 94 0.81 9.65 -19.27
N THR A 95 0.31 10.03 -18.09
CA THR A 95 0.13 11.43 -17.71
C THR A 95 1.45 12.18 -17.77
N THR A 96 1.44 13.33 -18.43
CA THR A 96 2.61 14.21 -18.52
C THR A 96 2.72 15.05 -17.25
N LEU A 97 3.91 15.04 -16.65
CA LEU A 97 4.24 15.78 -15.45
C LEU A 97 5.34 16.79 -15.77
N PHE A 98 5.24 18.00 -15.22
CA PHE A 98 6.26 19.03 -15.31
C PHE A 98 6.82 19.38 -13.93
N ASP A 99 8.14 19.29 -13.81
CA ASP A 99 8.92 19.66 -12.64
C ASP A 99 9.41 21.11 -12.81
N LYS A 100 8.78 22.05 -12.10
CA LYS A 100 9.16 23.47 -12.11
C LYS A 100 10.55 23.74 -11.51
N GLU A 101 11.02 22.91 -10.60
CA GLU A 101 12.29 23.11 -9.88
C GLU A 101 13.47 22.73 -10.77
N ASN A 102 13.35 21.63 -11.51
CA ASN A 102 14.41 21.14 -12.40
C ASN A 102 14.19 21.50 -13.87
N VAL A 103 13.03 22.09 -14.21
CA VAL A 103 12.61 22.42 -15.59
C VAL A 103 12.66 21.17 -16.47
N GLN A 104 11.98 20.11 -16.01
CA GLN A 104 11.99 18.79 -16.64
C GLN A 104 10.59 18.25 -16.83
N VAL A 105 10.43 17.39 -17.83
CA VAL A 105 9.18 16.73 -18.18
C VAL A 105 9.36 15.24 -17.95
N TRP A 106 8.35 14.63 -17.35
CA TRP A 106 8.32 13.20 -17.05
C TRP A 106 6.98 12.61 -17.48
N LYS A 107 6.94 11.31 -17.75
CA LYS A 107 5.68 10.56 -17.71
C LYS A 107 5.51 9.94 -16.32
N ALA A 108 4.29 9.91 -15.80
CA ALA A 108 4.00 9.33 -14.49
C ALA A 108 4.53 7.88 -14.39
N ASN A 109 4.36 7.07 -15.44
CA ASN A 109 4.86 5.70 -15.50
C ASN A 109 6.38 5.53 -15.58
N GLU A 110 7.15 6.60 -15.81
CA GLU A 110 8.61 6.62 -15.80
C GLU A 110 9.19 6.91 -14.41
N LEU A 111 8.36 7.39 -13.48
CA LEU A 111 8.75 7.65 -12.10
C LEU A 111 8.90 6.37 -11.28
N GLU A 112 9.59 6.48 -10.13
CA GLU A 112 9.74 5.37 -9.21
C GLU A 112 8.39 4.98 -8.61
N LYS A 113 8.01 3.72 -8.83
CA LYS A 113 6.74 3.16 -8.38
C LYS A 113 6.86 2.64 -6.96
N THR A 114 5.85 2.93 -6.16
CA THR A 114 5.73 2.45 -4.79
C THR A 114 4.48 1.62 -4.65
N LYS A 115 4.60 0.50 -3.92
CA LYS A 115 3.44 -0.34 -3.59
C LYS A 115 2.56 0.38 -2.58
N VAL A 116 1.26 0.34 -2.81
CA VAL A 116 0.24 0.96 -1.96
C VAL A 116 -0.82 -0.06 -1.63
N TYR A 117 -1.30 -0.01 -0.40
CA TYR A 117 -2.46 -0.77 0.04
C TYR A 117 -3.51 0.16 0.64
N GLU A 118 -4.76 -0.01 0.21
CA GLU A 118 -5.89 0.75 0.70
C GLU A 118 -7.02 -0.14 1.19
N TRP A 119 -7.68 0.28 2.27
CA TRP A 119 -8.88 -0.40 2.76
C TRP A 119 -9.90 0.58 3.32
N TRP A 120 -11.18 0.22 3.20
CA TRP A 120 -12.26 0.95 3.84
C TRP A 120 -12.37 0.55 5.31
N ASP A 121 -12.12 1.48 6.22
CA ASP A 121 -12.19 1.21 7.65
C ASP A 121 -13.62 1.30 8.21
N GLY A 122 -14.61 1.54 7.34
CA GLY A 122 -16.00 1.74 7.73
C GLY A 122 -16.42 3.22 7.73
N SER A 123 -15.49 4.16 7.80
CA SER A 123 -15.79 5.61 7.75
C SER A 123 -14.94 6.36 6.73
N ASN A 124 -13.70 5.94 6.52
CA ASN A 124 -12.78 6.53 5.54
C ASN A 124 -11.96 5.43 4.84
N TRP A 125 -11.48 5.75 3.64
CA TRP A 125 -10.40 5.00 3.03
C TRP A 125 -9.11 5.25 3.83
N ARG A 126 -8.41 4.17 4.13
CA ARG A 126 -7.08 4.18 4.74
C ARG A 126 -6.09 3.77 3.68
N LYS A 127 -4.95 4.44 3.66
CA LYS A 127 -3.86 4.21 2.74
C LYS A 127 -2.59 3.95 3.53
N VAL A 128 -1.83 2.94 3.12
CA VAL A 128 -0.51 2.64 3.66
C VAL A 128 0.45 2.49 2.49
N ILE A 129 1.55 3.24 2.57
CA ILE A 129 2.67 3.12 1.65
C ILE A 129 3.52 1.93 2.10
N LEU A 130 3.68 0.96 1.20
CA LEU A 130 4.43 -0.26 1.45
C LEU A 130 5.89 -0.02 1.06
N GLU A 131 6.60 0.72 1.91
CA GLU A 131 7.98 1.17 1.67
C GLU A 131 8.98 0.02 1.56
N SER A 132 9.91 0.11 0.62
CA SER A 132 10.81 -0.98 0.22
C SER A 132 11.78 -1.46 1.31
N TYR A 133 12.00 -0.68 2.38
CA TYR A 133 12.81 -1.13 3.53
C TYR A 133 12.02 -1.94 4.56
N MET A 134 10.69 -2.02 4.44
CA MET A 134 9.86 -2.86 5.31
C MET A 134 9.92 -4.33 4.87
N THR A 135 9.61 -5.26 5.79
CA THR A 135 9.63 -6.68 5.48
C THR A 135 8.33 -7.09 4.78
N GLU A 136 8.46 -7.54 3.53
CA GLU A 136 7.42 -8.24 2.79
C GLU A 136 7.62 -9.75 2.93
N THR A 137 6.64 -10.46 3.49
CA THR A 137 6.64 -11.94 3.48
C THR A 137 5.41 -12.45 2.75
N VAL A 138 5.61 -13.22 1.69
CA VAL A 138 4.52 -13.81 0.91
C VAL A 138 4.26 -15.21 1.44
N ILE A 139 3.02 -15.45 1.88
CA ILE A 139 2.64 -16.76 2.42
C ILE A 139 1.50 -17.37 1.62
N GLU A 140 1.48 -18.71 1.58
CA GLU A 140 0.31 -19.46 1.13
C GLU A 140 -0.22 -20.27 2.31
N ILE A 141 -1.51 -20.09 2.61
CA ILE A 141 -2.19 -20.69 3.75
C ILE A 141 -3.33 -21.60 3.30
N THR A 142 -3.79 -22.47 4.19
CA THR A 142 -5.01 -23.25 3.99
C THR A 142 -6.24 -22.35 3.87
N GLU A 143 -7.20 -22.70 3.02
CA GLU A 143 -8.47 -21.96 2.92
C GLU A 143 -9.27 -22.02 4.23
N LYS A 144 -9.23 -23.20 4.87
CA LYS A 144 -9.84 -23.40 6.19
C LYS A 144 -8.93 -22.89 7.30
N SER A 145 -9.56 -22.45 8.38
CA SER A 145 -8.92 -22.07 9.63
C SER A 145 -9.60 -22.72 10.82
N VAL A 146 -8.93 -22.66 11.97
CA VAL A 146 -9.51 -23.00 13.27
C VAL A 146 -9.74 -21.71 14.05
N CYS A 147 -10.97 -21.47 14.47
CA CYS A 147 -11.34 -20.34 15.33
C CYS A 147 -10.98 -20.64 16.78
N LEU A 148 -10.31 -19.72 17.47
CA LEU A 148 -9.88 -19.88 18.86
C LEU A 148 -10.91 -19.39 19.90
N ASP A 149 -12.08 -18.95 19.44
CA ASP A 149 -13.11 -18.40 20.29
C ASP A 149 -13.75 -19.46 21.18
N GLU A 150 -13.94 -19.10 22.44
CA GLU A 150 -14.70 -19.88 23.39
C GLU A 150 -15.80 -19.03 24.02
N TRP A 151 -16.89 -19.68 24.42
CA TRP A 151 -17.97 -19.03 25.13
C TRP A 151 -17.52 -18.60 26.53
N ASP A 152 -17.51 -17.30 26.80
CA ASP A 152 -17.11 -16.75 28.09
C ASP A 152 -18.27 -16.55 29.08
N GLY A 153 -19.47 -17.02 28.72
CA GLY A 153 -20.70 -16.77 29.45
C GLY A 153 -21.61 -15.72 28.80
N ARG A 154 -21.09 -14.93 27.85
CA ARG A 154 -21.84 -13.89 27.15
C ARG A 154 -21.60 -13.85 25.64
N ASN A 155 -20.37 -14.06 25.19
CA ASN A 155 -19.98 -13.99 23.79
C ASN A 155 -19.02 -15.13 23.42
N TRP A 156 -18.95 -15.47 22.14
CA TRP A 156 -17.86 -16.27 21.56
C TRP A 156 -16.76 -15.30 21.13
N GLN A 157 -15.61 -15.35 21.80
CA GLN A 157 -14.53 -14.37 21.58
C GLN A 157 -13.16 -14.85 22.08
N THR A 158 -12.11 -14.17 21.59
CA THR A 158 -10.72 -14.34 22.03
C THR A 158 -10.05 -12.98 22.16
N GLY A 159 -9.43 -12.71 23.31
CA GLY A 159 -8.74 -11.43 23.55
C GLY A 159 -9.63 -10.27 24.03
N GLY A 160 -10.96 -10.39 23.95
CA GLY A 160 -11.90 -9.39 24.48
C GLY A 160 -13.17 -9.27 23.66
N THR A 161 -14.05 -8.33 24.04
CA THR A 161 -15.31 -8.11 23.32
C THR A 161 -15.09 -7.65 21.89
N GLY A 162 -15.61 -8.45 20.95
CA GLY A 162 -15.53 -8.20 19.51
C GLY A 162 -14.17 -8.47 18.89
N LEU A 163 -13.30 -9.16 19.61
CA LEU A 163 -12.00 -9.62 19.13
C LEU A 163 -12.04 -11.12 18.88
N HIS A 164 -11.39 -11.54 17.80
CA HIS A 164 -11.41 -12.90 17.30
C HIS A 164 -10.00 -13.30 16.88
N GLN A 165 -9.71 -14.59 17.00
CA GLN A 165 -8.44 -15.15 16.53
C GLN A 165 -8.66 -16.43 15.75
N TYR A 166 -7.95 -16.56 14.64
CA TYR A 166 -8.01 -17.72 13.75
C TYR A 166 -6.62 -18.24 13.46
N VAL A 167 -6.47 -19.55 13.35
CA VAL A 167 -5.21 -20.18 12.97
C VAL A 167 -5.36 -20.86 11.62
N HIS A 168 -4.48 -20.50 10.69
CA HIS A 168 -4.30 -21.21 9.43
C HIS A 168 -2.97 -21.97 9.44
N LYS A 169 -2.92 -23.07 8.69
CA LYS A 169 -1.65 -23.73 8.40
C LYS A 169 -0.98 -23.02 7.24
N VAL A 170 0.32 -22.72 7.39
CA VAL A 170 1.14 -22.13 6.32
C VAL A 170 1.74 -23.27 5.51
N ILE A 171 1.51 -23.23 4.20
CA ILE A 171 1.94 -24.22 3.21
C ILE A 171 3.27 -23.77 2.59
N MET A 172 3.40 -22.48 2.27
CA MET A 172 4.60 -21.88 1.72
C MET A 172 4.90 -20.51 2.32
N ILE A 173 6.19 -20.19 2.41
CA ILE A 173 6.74 -18.86 2.74
C ILE A 173 7.74 -18.51 1.64
N ASP A 174 7.53 -17.37 0.97
CA ASP A 174 8.34 -16.88 -0.15
C ASP A 174 8.61 -17.95 -1.22
N GLY A 175 7.56 -18.69 -1.57
CA GLY A 175 7.59 -19.77 -2.56
C GLY A 175 8.29 -21.06 -2.11
N LYS A 176 8.74 -21.14 -0.84
CA LYS A 176 9.35 -22.34 -0.27
C LYS A 176 8.33 -23.07 0.61
N LYS A 177 8.20 -24.38 0.39
CA LYS A 177 7.39 -25.24 1.26
C LYS A 177 7.91 -25.18 2.68
N THR A 178 6.99 -25.09 3.62
CA THR A 178 7.27 -25.16 5.04
C THR A 178 6.39 -26.23 5.68
N GLU A 179 6.96 -26.90 6.67
CA GLU A 179 6.25 -27.80 7.57
C GLU A 179 6.29 -27.12 8.95
N ASP A 180 5.19 -27.21 9.69
CA ASP A 180 5.09 -26.70 11.08
C ASP A 180 5.11 -25.18 11.29
N MET A 181 4.70 -24.41 10.29
CA MET A 181 4.40 -22.98 10.43
C MET A 181 2.90 -22.70 10.38
N PHE A 182 2.48 -21.73 11.18
CA PHE A 182 1.08 -21.34 11.34
C PHE A 182 0.96 -19.82 11.23
N LEU A 183 -0.18 -19.37 10.71
CA LEU A 183 -0.56 -17.96 10.71
C LEU A 183 -1.63 -17.78 11.78
N LEU A 184 -1.32 -17.00 12.81
CA LEU A 184 -2.32 -16.47 13.73
C LEU A 184 -2.87 -15.16 13.15
N VAL A 185 -4.16 -15.14 12.85
CA VAL A 185 -4.89 -13.97 12.40
C VAL A 185 -5.61 -13.34 13.58
N HIS A 186 -5.37 -12.06 13.82
CA HIS A 186 -6.13 -11.23 14.74
C HIS A 186 -7.17 -10.46 13.95
N SER A 187 -8.44 -10.64 14.31
CA SER A 187 -9.56 -9.96 13.66
C SER A 187 -10.46 -9.29 14.69
N SER A 188 -11.21 -8.30 14.24
CA SER A 188 -12.09 -7.49 15.09
C SER A 188 -13.35 -7.10 14.33
N GLN A 189 -14.50 -7.21 15.00
CA GLN A 189 -15.79 -6.77 14.44
C GLN A 189 -16.00 -5.26 14.58
N TRP A 190 -15.08 -4.54 15.22
CA TRP A 190 -15.18 -3.11 15.40
C TRP A 190 -14.83 -2.38 14.11
N GLN A 191 -15.67 -1.41 13.75
CA GLN A 191 -15.39 -0.45 12.68
C GLN A 191 -14.01 0.17 12.89
N GLY A 192 -13.24 0.29 11.83
CA GLY A 192 -11.87 0.80 11.84
C GLY A 192 -10.81 -0.29 11.83
N SER A 193 -11.17 -1.52 12.18
CA SER A 193 -10.20 -2.60 12.38
C SER A 193 -9.77 -3.23 11.07
N HIS A 194 -8.48 -3.54 10.99
CA HIS A 194 -7.89 -4.31 9.90
C HIS A 194 -7.28 -5.58 10.48
N ASP A 195 -7.38 -6.69 9.77
CA ASP A 195 -6.80 -7.95 10.21
C ASP A 195 -5.26 -7.84 10.24
N THR A 196 -4.66 -8.41 11.28
CA THR A 196 -3.21 -8.54 11.39
C THR A 196 -2.82 -10.00 11.50
N GLY A 197 -1.59 -10.31 11.08
CA GLY A 197 -1.06 -11.65 11.05
C GLY A 197 0.24 -11.77 11.84
N GLU A 198 0.43 -12.92 12.48
CA GLU A 198 1.69 -13.31 13.12
C GLU A 198 2.04 -14.73 12.66
N LEU A 199 3.29 -14.92 12.22
CA LEU A 199 3.81 -16.25 11.92
C LEU A 199 4.29 -16.90 13.22
N MET A 200 3.84 -18.13 13.44
CA MET A 200 4.17 -18.90 14.62
C MET A 200 4.68 -20.28 14.22
N THR A 201 5.73 -20.71 14.92
CA THR A 201 6.09 -22.12 15.05
C THR A 201 5.05 -22.87 15.89
N VAL A 202 5.09 -24.20 15.86
CA VAL A 202 4.24 -25.03 16.72
C VAL A 202 4.41 -24.73 18.21
N ASP A 203 5.63 -24.43 18.67
CA ASP A 203 5.92 -24.16 20.08
C ASP A 203 5.38 -22.78 20.51
N GLU A 204 5.48 -21.77 19.66
CA GLU A 204 4.89 -20.44 19.87
C GLU A 204 3.36 -20.52 19.90
N LEU A 205 2.76 -21.26 18.96
CA LEU A 205 1.32 -21.49 18.94
C LEU A 205 0.85 -22.24 20.20
N ARG A 206 1.59 -23.27 20.62
CA ARG A 206 1.33 -24.01 21.87
C ARG A 206 1.37 -23.08 23.08
N TYR A 207 2.38 -22.22 23.15
CA TYR A 207 2.52 -21.22 24.21
C TYR A 207 1.34 -20.23 24.22
N HIS A 208 0.95 -19.74 23.04
CA HIS A 208 -0.18 -18.82 22.86
C HIS A 208 -1.51 -19.44 23.32
N LEU A 209 -1.82 -20.66 22.87
CA LEU A 209 -3.01 -21.40 23.29
C LEU A 209 -3.06 -21.61 24.81
N HIS A 210 -1.91 -21.95 25.42
CA HIS A 210 -1.80 -22.08 26.86
C HIS A 210 -2.06 -20.74 27.58
N HIS A 211 -1.53 -19.62 27.06
CA HIS A 211 -1.77 -18.28 27.61
C HIS A 211 -3.26 -17.90 27.57
N LEU A 212 -3.95 -18.27 26.49
CA LEU A 212 -5.41 -18.12 26.35
C LEU A 212 -6.22 -19.10 27.20
N LYS A 213 -5.57 -20.03 27.92
CA LYS A 213 -6.19 -21.12 28.71
C LYS A 213 -7.06 -22.07 27.86
N ARG A 214 -6.64 -22.31 26.62
CA ARG A 214 -7.29 -23.24 25.70
C ARG A 214 -6.80 -24.68 25.90
N ASP A 215 -7.62 -25.65 25.48
CA ASP A 215 -7.19 -27.04 25.38
C ASP A 215 -6.20 -27.20 24.21
N VAL A 216 -4.92 -27.09 24.54
CA VAL A 216 -3.80 -27.12 23.59
C VAL A 216 -3.86 -28.34 22.68
N GLU A 217 -4.09 -29.53 23.22
CA GLU A 217 -4.05 -30.77 22.43
C GLU A 217 -5.24 -30.86 21.47
N LYS A 218 -6.43 -30.42 21.93
CA LYS A 218 -7.61 -30.32 21.06
C LYS A 218 -7.36 -29.37 19.88
N TYR A 219 -6.89 -28.15 20.14
CA TYR A 219 -6.69 -27.16 19.08
C TYR A 219 -5.57 -27.56 18.13
N LEU A 220 -4.44 -28.07 18.63
CA LEU A 220 -3.36 -28.56 17.76
C LEU A 220 -3.80 -29.75 16.90
N TYR A 221 -4.64 -30.64 17.43
CA TYR A 221 -5.24 -31.71 16.64
C TYR A 221 -6.13 -31.14 15.51
N GLU A 222 -7.06 -30.24 15.83
CA GLU A 222 -7.96 -29.61 14.85
C GLU A 222 -7.16 -28.87 13.76
N ILE A 223 -6.15 -28.10 14.15
CA ILE A 223 -5.26 -27.38 13.23
C ILE A 223 -4.46 -28.37 12.37
N GLY A 224 -3.98 -29.47 12.95
CA GLY A 224 -3.30 -30.54 12.22
C GLY A 224 -4.18 -31.23 11.17
N THR A 225 -5.51 -31.19 11.34
CA THR A 225 -6.46 -31.71 10.35
C THR A 225 -6.72 -30.77 9.17
N LEU A 226 -6.23 -29.52 9.23
CA LEU A 226 -6.27 -28.61 8.09
C LEU A 226 -5.40 -29.19 6.95
N SER A 227 -6.06 -29.60 5.88
CA SER A 227 -5.43 -30.07 4.64
C SER A 227 -5.18 -28.88 3.71
N GLY A 228 -4.07 -28.94 2.97
CA GLY A 228 -3.80 -28.03 1.86
C GLY A 228 -4.60 -28.45 0.62
N GLU A 229 -5.89 -28.12 0.62
CA GLU A 229 -6.69 -28.03 -0.62
C GLU A 229 -6.87 -26.54 -0.97
#